data_AF-A0A7V8NWP7-F1
#
_entry.id   AF-A0A7V8NWP7-F1
#
_cell.length_a   1.000
_cell.length_b   1.000
_cell.length_c   1.000
_cell.angle_alpha   90.00
_cell.angle_beta   90.00
_cell.angle_gamma   90.00
#
_symmetry.space_group_name_H-M   'P 1'
#
loop_
_entity.id
_entity.type
_entity.pdbx_description
1 polymer ?
#
loop_
_entity_poly.entity_id
_entity_poly.type
_entity_poly.pdbx_seq_one_letter_code
_entity_poly.pdbx_strand_id
1 'polypeptide(L)' 'MNITGMLYGAPLLKHVDFPTSEVLGPGATEDEIQDLIDRHKLILIKPVFRGGVGKKGKAGLIGGASDLKTALREKE' A
#
# COMPACT_ATOMS: atom_id res chain seq x y z
N MET A 1 20.33 -3.04 1.14
CA MET A 1 19.45 -3.30 -0.01
C MET A 1 18.36 -2.23 0.01
N ASN A 2 18.34 -1.32 -0.96
CA ASN A 2 17.51 -0.09 -0.92
C ASN A 2 16.04 -0.32 -1.37
N ILE A 3 15.59 -1.57 -1.40
CA ILE A 3 14.22 -1.92 -1.82
C ILE A 3 13.33 -1.82 -0.58
N THR A 4 12.47 -0.80 -0.52
CA THR A 4 11.68 -0.51 0.68
C THR A 4 10.21 -0.93 0.51
N GLY A 5 9.87 -2.07 1.13
CA GLY A 5 8.50 -2.58 1.15
C GLY A 5 7.93 -2.93 -0.23
N MET A 6 6.61 -3.18 -0.29
CA MET A 6 5.97 -3.72 -1.50
C MET A 6 5.87 -2.73 -2.68
N LEU A 7 6.02 -1.41 -2.49
CA LEU A 7 6.01 -0.46 -3.60
C LEU A 7 7.15 -0.76 -4.59
N TYR A 8 8.33 -1.06 -4.07
CA TYR A 8 9.51 -1.42 -4.87
C TYR A 8 9.74 -2.93 -4.94
N GLY A 9 9.25 -3.69 -3.96
CA GLY A 9 9.38 -5.13 -3.91
C GLY A 9 8.42 -5.89 -4.82
N ALA A 10 7.18 -5.39 -5.01
CA ALA A 10 6.19 -6.09 -5.83
C ALA A 10 6.63 -6.29 -7.29
N PRO A 11 7.23 -5.29 -7.99
CA PRO A 11 7.74 -5.51 -9.35
C PRO A 11 8.79 -6.63 -9.45
N LEU A 12 9.65 -6.77 -8.43
CA LEU A 12 10.71 -7.78 -8.41
C LEU A 12 10.14 -9.19 -8.18
N LEU A 13 9.19 -9.30 -7.26
CA LEU A 13 8.51 -10.56 -6.97
C LEU A 13 7.68 -11.03 -8.18
N LYS A 14 7.03 -10.10 -8.89
CA LYS A 14 6.33 -10.39 -10.15
C LYS A 14 7.28 -10.90 -11.24
N HIS A 15 8.51 -10.42 -11.29
CA HIS A 15 9.49 -10.85 -12.30
C HIS A 15 9.88 -12.33 -12.19
N VAL A 16 9.68 -12.93 -11.01
CA VAL A 16 9.94 -14.35 -10.74
C VAL A 16 8.66 -15.14 -10.51
N ASP A 17 7.53 -14.64 -10.99
CA ASP A 17 6.20 -15.24 -10.86
C ASP A 17 5.80 -15.59 -9.41
N PHE A 18 6.36 -14.88 -8.43
CA PHE A 18 6.00 -15.06 -7.05
C PHE A 18 4.69 -14.31 -6.74
N PRO A 19 3.77 -14.88 -5.93
CA PRO A 19 2.53 -14.19 -5.57
C PRO A 19 2.79 -12.83 -4.92
N THR A 20 2.19 -11.78 -5.47
CA THR A 20 2.33 -10.41 -4.96
C THR A 20 0.99 -9.76 -4.72
N SER A 21 0.88 -9.02 -3.62
CA SER A 21 -0.21 -8.08 -3.42
C SER A 21 -0.19 -7.00 -4.50
N GLU A 22 -1.39 -6.54 -4.86
CA GLU A 22 -1.54 -5.33 -5.66
C GLU A 22 -1.20 -4.10 -4.81
N VAL A 23 -0.49 -3.14 -5.41
CA VAL A 23 0.03 -1.97 -4.70
C VAL A 23 -0.16 -0.74 -5.56
N LEU A 24 -0.84 0.26 -5.01
CA LEU A 24 -0.91 1.59 -5.55
C LEU A 24 0.22 2.47 -4.98
N GLY A 25 0.71 3.40 -5.79
CA GLY A 25 1.75 4.35 -5.39
C GLY A 25 1.19 5.56 -4.63
N PRO A 26 2.07 6.44 -4.11
CA PRO A 26 1.64 7.66 -3.41
C PRO A 26 0.84 8.64 -4.30
N GLY A 27 0.99 8.55 -5.62
CA GLY A 27 0.25 9.36 -6.59
C GLY A 27 -1.12 8.78 -7.01
N ALA A 28 -1.62 7.75 -6.33
CA ALA A 28 -2.88 7.12 -6.70
C ALA A 28 -4.06 8.08 -6.61
N THR A 29 -4.92 8.04 -7.63
CA THR A 29 -6.15 8.82 -7.72
C THR A 29 -7.25 8.24 -6.83
N GLU A 30 -8.29 9.02 -6.57
CA GLU A 30 -9.46 8.54 -5.81
C GLU A 30 -10.16 7.38 -6.52
N ASP A 31 -10.29 7.45 -7.85
CA ASP A 31 -10.86 6.39 -8.67
C ASP A 31 -10.05 5.09 -8.56
N GLU A 32 -8.72 5.15 -8.63
CA GLU A 32 -7.85 3.97 -8.48
C GLU A 32 -7.98 3.35 -7.09
N ILE A 33 -8.13 4.18 -6.05
CA ILE A 33 -8.34 3.71 -4.67
C ILE A 33 -9.70 3.04 -4.54
N GLN A 34 -10.76 3.64 -5.09
CA GLN A 34 -12.10 3.07 -5.10
C GLN A 34 -12.13 1.73 -5.83
N ASP A 35 -11.51 1.64 -7.02
CA ASP A 35 -11.40 0.41 -7.80
C ASP A 35 -10.66 -0.71 -7.04
N LEU A 36 -9.65 -0.36 -6.22
CA LEU A 36 -8.94 -1.33 -5.40
C LEU A 36 -9.82 -1.84 -4.24
N ILE A 37 -10.59 -0.96 -3.61
CA ILE A 37 -11.57 -1.31 -2.57
C ILE A 37 -12.65 -2.22 -3.15
N ASP A 38 -13.16 -1.91 -4.34
CA ASP A 38 -14.24 -2.69 -4.94
C ASP A 38 -13.80 -4.12 -5.26
N ARG A 39 -12.54 -4.32 -5.68
CA ARG A 39 -11.98 -5.65 -5.96
C ARG A 39 -11.61 -6.44 -4.71
N HIS A 40 -11.03 -5.79 -3.70
CA HIS A 40 -10.45 -6.49 -2.53
C HIS A 40 -11.24 -6.35 -1.23
N LYS A 41 -12.25 -5.47 -1.20
CA LYS A 41 -13.17 -5.16 -0.07
C LYS A 41 -12.51 -4.55 1.18
N LEU A 42 -11.21 -4.72 1.34
CA LEU A 42 -10.39 -4.15 2.39
C LEU A 42 -9.00 -3.85 1.81
N ILE A 43 -8.53 -2.62 1.98
CA ILE A 43 -7.19 -2.21 1.59
C ILE A 43 -6.39 -1.76 2.81
N LEU A 44 -5.06 -1.83 2.69
CA LEU A 44 -4.13 -1.35 3.71
C LEU A 44 -3.40 -0.10 3.22
N ILE A 45 -3.47 0.96 4.00
CA ILE A 45 -2.79 2.23 3.75
C ILE A 45 -1.54 2.28 4.64
N LYS A 46 -0.40 2.59 4.03
CA LYS A 46 0.90 2.63 4.72
C LYS A 46 1.72 3.82 4.21
N PRO A 47 2.37 4.59 5.11
CA PRO A 47 3.25 5.66 4.71
C PRO A 47 4.55 5.11 4.11
N VAL A 48 5.03 5.79 3.08
CA VAL A 48 6.32 5.49 2.44
C VAL A 48 7.39 6.41 3.06
N PHE A 49 8.40 5.81 3.68
CA PHE A 49 9.53 6.53 4.26
C PHE A 49 10.79 6.27 3.45
N ARG A 50 11.60 7.30 3.25
CA ARG A 50 12.97 7.14 2.71
C ARG A 50 13.82 6.34 3.72
N GLY A 51 14.75 5.54 3.22
CA GLY A 51 15.71 4.80 4.06
C GLY A 51 15.23 3.47 4.66
N GLY A 52 14.03 2.99 4.33
CA GLY A 52 13.62 1.63 4.69
C GLY A 52 13.23 1.45 6.16
N VAL A 53 12.51 2.42 6.71
CA VAL A 53 12.02 2.39 8.10
C VAL A 53 11.10 1.18 8.33
N GLY A 54 11.49 0.30 9.26
CA GLY A 54 10.72 -0.88 9.67
C GLY A 54 9.73 -0.60 10.81
N LYS A 55 9.07 -1.66 11.32
CA LYS A 55 8.16 -1.62 12.49
C LYS A 55 6.93 -0.70 12.37
N LYS A 56 6.52 -0.32 11.15
CA LYS A 56 5.37 0.58 10.90
C LYS A 56 4.05 0.07 11.50
N GLY A 57 3.79 -1.23 11.41
CA GLY A 57 2.60 -1.84 12.03
C GLY A 57 2.62 -1.73 13.56
N LYS A 58 3.78 -1.99 14.20
CA LYS A 58 3.95 -1.82 15.65
C LYS A 58 3.85 -0.36 16.08
N ALA A 59 4.23 0.57 15.20
CA ALA A 59 4.12 2.00 15.44
C ALA A 59 2.71 2.56 15.19
N GLY A 60 1.73 1.73 14.79
CA GLY A 60 0.36 2.19 14.50
C GLY A 60 0.23 2.99 13.21
N LEU A 61 1.21 2.90 12.31
CA LEU A 61 1.26 3.68 11.06
C LEU A 61 0.69 2.89 9.87
N ILE A 62 -0.14 1.87 10.10
CA ILE A 62 -0.80 1.12 9.03
C ILE A 62 -2.30 1.16 9.32
N GLY A 63 -3.04 1.80 8.42
CA GLY A 63 -4.49 1.90 8.45
C GLY A 63 -5.15 0.85 7.56
N GLY A 64 -6.36 0.43 7.92
CA GLY A 64 -7.22 -0.40 7.09
C GLY A 64 -8.45 0.40 6.64
N ALA A 65 -8.85 0.28 5.38
CA ALA A 65 -10.03 0.96 4.86
C ALA A 65 -10.87 0.04 3.98
N SER A 66 -12.19 0.12 4.14
CA SER A 66 -13.20 -0.55 3.30
C SER A 66 -14.07 0.44 2.52
N ASP A 67 -13.77 1.74 2.62
CA ASP A 67 -14.47 2.83 1.95
C ASP A 67 -13.50 3.97 1.64
N LEU A 68 -13.81 4.76 0.61
CA LEU A 68 -12.93 5.82 0.11
C LEU A 68 -12.68 6.92 1.15
N LYS A 69 -13.71 7.30 1.92
CA LYS A 69 -13.58 8.36 2.94
C LYS A 69 -12.56 7.96 4.02
N THR A 70 -12.63 6.72 4.50
CA THR A 70 -11.65 6.17 5.44
C THR A 70 -10.27 6.09 4.80
N ALA A 71 -10.16 5.62 3.55
CA ALA A 71 -8.88 5.51 2.86
C ALA A 71 -8.17 6.87 2.70
N LEU A 72 -8.91 7.93 2.38
CA LEU A 72 -8.36 9.29 2.25
C LEU A 72 -7.90 9.85 3.59
N ARG A 73 -8.63 9.60 4.68
CA ARG A 73 -8.20 10.00 6.03
C ARG A 73 -6.91 9.31 6.46
N GLU A 74 -6.72 8.03 6.09
CA GLU A 74 -5.47 7.30 6.40
C GLU A 74 -4.30 7.69 5.48
N LYS A 75 -4.57 8.37 4.36
CA LYS A 75 -3.56 8.86 3.40
C LYS A 75 -2.95 10.20 3.84
N GLU A 76 -3.71 11.03 4.55
CA GLU A 76 -3.31 12.33 5.14
C GLU A 76 -2.46 12.15 6.41
#